data_AF-A0A965IW02-F1
#
_entry.id   AF-A0A965IW02-F1
#
_cell.length_a   1.000
_cell.length_b   1.000
_cell.length_c   1.000
_cell.angle_alpha   90.00
_cell.angle_beta   90.00
_cell.angle_gamma   90.00
#
_symmetry.space_group_name_H-M   'P 1'
#
loop_
_entity.id
_entity.type
_entity.pdbx_description
1 polymer ?
#
loop_
_entity_poly.entity_id
_entity_poly.type
_entity_poly.pdbx_seq_one_letter_code
_entity_poly.pdbx_strand_id
1 'polypeptide(L)' 'MTERVPYDEFSMFGDNAAEYDIPYDGPPTVRRESVLVSGGRKMSALVWGTGDP' A
#
# COMPACT_ATOMS: atom_id res chain seq x y z
N MET A 1 0.82 0.41 26.94
CA MET A 1 0.44 0.70 25.54
C MET A 1 1.61 0.29 24.70
N THR A 2 1.49 -0.77 23.90
CA THR A 2 2.64 -1.32 23.14
C THR A 2 3.00 -0.35 22.02
N GLU A 3 4.28 0.00 21.93
CA GLU A 3 4.80 0.80 20.82
C GLU A 3 4.62 0.02 19.51
N ARG A 4 4.04 0.66 18.49
CA ARG A 4 3.88 0.04 17.17
C ARG A 4 5.12 0.35 16.34
N VAL A 5 5.82 -0.71 15.94
CA VAL A 5 6.88 -0.59 14.94
C VAL A 5 6.26 -0.12 13.61
N PRO A 6 6.89 0.82 12.89
CA PRO A 6 6.47 1.16 11.54
C PRO A 6 6.43 -0.10 10.66
N TYR A 7 5.24 -0.45 10.15
CA TYR A 7 5.07 -1.58 9.24
C TYR A 7 5.11 -1.07 7.80
N ASP A 8 6.12 -1.51 7.05
CA ASP A 8 6.22 -1.26 5.62
C ASP A 8 5.51 -2.38 4.84
N GLU A 9 4.28 -2.08 4.41
CA GLU A 9 3.38 -2.98 3.69
C GLU A 9 3.96 -3.44 2.32
N PHE A 10 4.97 -2.76 1.78
CA PHE A 10 5.54 -3.04 0.45
C PHE A 10 6.97 -3.60 0.50
N SER A 11 7.52 -3.82 1.70
CA SER A 11 8.89 -4.28 1.92
C SER A 11 9.26 -5.54 1.14
N MET A 12 8.32 -6.47 0.98
CA MET A 12 8.53 -7.75 0.30
C MET A 12 8.48 -7.68 -1.23
N PHE A 13 8.12 -6.54 -1.84
CA PHE A 13 7.91 -6.49 -3.28
C PHE A 13 9.20 -6.67 -4.08
N GLY A 14 10.30 -6.08 -3.62
CA GLY A 14 11.61 -6.22 -4.26
C GLY A 14 12.13 -7.66 -4.17
N ASP A 15 12.07 -8.25 -2.97
CA ASP A 15 12.51 -9.63 -2.74
C ASP A 15 11.70 -10.63 -3.57
N ASN A 16 10.38 -10.48 -3.60
CA ASN A 16 9.51 -11.34 -4.41
C ASN A 16 9.80 -11.15 -5.91
N ALA A 17 9.99 -9.92 -6.39
CA ALA A 17 10.29 -9.70 -7.80
C ALA A 17 11.62 -10.34 -8.21
N ALA A 18 12.65 -10.24 -7.36
CA ALA A 18 13.94 -10.88 -7.57
C ALA A 18 13.85 -12.42 -7.53
N GLU A 19 13.03 -12.98 -6.65
CA GLU A 19 12.84 -14.44 -6.53
C GLU A 19 12.27 -15.07 -7.81
N TYR A 20 11.41 -14.33 -8.53
CA TYR A 20 10.70 -14.83 -9.72
C TYR A 20 11.17 -14.18 -11.04
N ASP A 21 12.35 -13.53 -11.06
CA ASP A 21 12.91 -12.85 -12.23
C ASP A 21 11.96 -11.83 -12.89
N ILE A 22 11.14 -11.15 -12.09
CA ILE A 22 10.20 -10.12 -12.55
C ILE A 22 10.92 -8.76 -12.59
N PRO A 23 10.93 -8.04 -13.73
CA PRO A 23 11.44 -6.67 -13.77
C PRO A 23 10.72 -5.77 -12.77
N TYR A 24 11.47 -5.06 -11.95
CA TYR A 24 10.94 -4.22 -10.88
C TYR A 24 11.70 -2.90 -10.80
N ASP A 25 11.09 -1.84 -11.34
CA ASP A 25 11.68 -0.50 -11.42
C ASP A 25 11.65 0.24 -10.07
N GLY A 26 10.95 -0.32 -9.08
CA GLY A 26 10.83 0.21 -7.72
C GLY A 26 9.41 0.12 -7.16
N PRO A 27 9.21 0.59 -5.91
CA PRO A 27 7.90 0.59 -5.28
C PRO A 27 6.84 1.35 -6.09
N PRO A 28 5.60 0.83 -6.19
CA PRO A 28 4.53 1.53 -6.88
C PRO A 28 4.17 2.83 -6.15
N THR A 29 3.78 3.84 -6.92
CA THR A 29 3.18 5.04 -6.33
C THR A 29 1.80 4.71 -5.80
N VAL A 30 1.59 4.92 -4.51
CA VAL A 30 0.30 4.71 -3.84
C VAL A 30 -0.04 5.89 -2.94
N ARG A 31 -1.34 6.22 -2.86
CA ARG A 31 -1.88 7.20 -1.92
C ARG A 31 -2.85 6.51 -0.95
N ARG A 32 -2.72 6.83 0.34
CA ARG A 32 -3.66 6.35 1.37
C ARG A 32 -4.90 7.24 1.39
N GLU A 33 -6.06 6.60 1.37
CA GLU A 33 -7.35 7.27 1.42
C GLU A 33 -8.22 6.72 2.55
N SER A 34 -9.02 7.60 3.15
CA SER A 34 -10.03 7.22 4.14
C SER A 34 -11.40 7.66 3.67
N VAL A 35 -12.25 6.68 3.39
CA VAL A 35 -13.58 6.91 2.84
C VAL A 35 -14.61 6.70 3.94
N LEU A 36 -15.45 7.71 4.18
CA LEU A 36 -16.61 7.57 5.05
C LEU A 36 -17.61 6.62 4.39
N VAL A 37 -18.07 5.62 5.13
CA VAL A 37 -19.16 4.74 4.72
C VAL A 37 -20.34 4.89 5.69
N SER A 38 -21.48 4.28 5.36
CA SER A 38 -22.70 4.45 6.13
C SER A 38 -22.55 4.10 7.62
N GLY A 39 -23.24 4.84 8.48
CA GLY A 39 -23.22 4.62 9.93
C GLY A 39 -21.95 5.11 10.63
N GLY A 40 -21.26 6.12 10.11
CA GLY A 40 -20.07 6.71 10.73
C GLY A 40 -18.81 5.84 10.68
N ARG A 41 -18.87 4.73 9.93
CA ARG A 41 -17.74 3.82 9.72
C ARG A 41 -16.78 4.42 8.69
N LYS A 42 -15.53 3.95 8.71
CA LYS A 42 -14.47 4.37 7.79
C LYS A 42 -13.89 3.16 7.09
N MET A 43 -13.68 3.28 5.78
CA MET A 43 -12.90 2.34 4.99
C MET A 43 -11.54 2.97 4.70
N SER A 44 -10.48 2.20 4.94
CA SER A 44 -9.13 2.56 4.51
C SER A 44 -8.87 1.96 3.14
N ALA A 45 -8.31 2.75 2.22
CA ALA A 45 -7.98 2.33 0.87
C ALA A 45 -6.57 2.76 0.49
N LEU A 46 -5.98 2.02 -0.44
CA LEU A 46 -4.76 2.39 -1.15
C LEU A 46 -5.15 2.64 -2.60
N VAL A 47 -4.97 3.86 -3.08
CA VAL A 47 -5.17 4.22 -4.49
C VAL A 47 -3.85 4.08 -5.22
N TRP A 48 -3.85 3.25 -6.27
CA TRP A 48 -2.68 2.99 -7.10
C TRP A 48 -2.52 4.04 -8.19
N GLY A 49 -1.27 4.43 -8.46
CA GLY A 49 -0.94 5.39 -9.49
C GLY A 49 -1.18 6.85 -9.09
N THR A 50 -1.05 7.74 -10.07
CA THR A 50 -1.10 9.20 -9.88
C THR A 50 -2.31 9.87 -10.52
N GLY A 51 -3.15 9.13 -11.25
CA GLY A 51 -4.31 9.65 -11.97
C GLY A 51 -5.61 8.95 -11.62
N ASP A 52 -6.69 9.38 -12.29
CA ASP A 52 -7.96 8.67 -12.27
C ASP A 52 -7.82 7.29 -12.95
N PRO A 53 -8.61 6.28 -12.52
CA PRO A 53 -8.57 4.93 -13.10
C PRO A 53 -8.98 4.88 -14.57
#